data_AF-A0A8T7MN23-F1
#
_entry.id   AF-A0A8T7MN23-F1
#
_cell.length_a   1.000
_cell.length_b   1.000
_cell.length_c   1.000
_cell.angle_alpha   90.00
_cell.angle_beta   90.00
_cell.angle_gamma   90.00
#
_symmetry.space_group_name_H-M   'P 1'
#
loop_
_entity.id
_entity.type
_entity.pdbx_description
1 polymer ?
#
loop_
_entity_poly.entity_id
_entity_poly.type
_entity_poly.pdbx_seq_one_letter_code
_entity_poly.pdbx_strand_id
1 'polypeptide(L)'
;MEDVESLAQQAAERLSEDEALRGNLTDEGFSPLLEWAIEAVLVYARNLESVTPEEAMDSYASRLKRVIQEAVASAETGKLDDPSALLNFELVHPEAIRQKLILLELQKDDPDANAIQISRVLTEALANNSTVSSQ
;
A
#
# COMPACT_ATOMS: atom_id res chain seq x y z
N MET A 1 -14.67 -22.01 9.25
CA MET A 1 -13.74 -21.50 8.23
C MET A 1 -14.13 -20.05 8.07
N GLU A 2 -13.28 -19.14 8.53
CA GLU A 2 -13.57 -17.71 8.43
C GLU A 2 -13.61 -17.31 6.97
N ASP A 3 -14.51 -16.38 6.64
CA ASP A 3 -14.65 -15.90 5.27
C ASP A 3 -13.49 -14.97 4.91
N VAL A 4 -13.04 -15.03 3.65
CA VAL A 4 -11.89 -14.24 3.16
C VAL A 4 -12.15 -12.74 3.25
N GLU A 5 -13.40 -12.30 3.11
CA GLU A 5 -13.80 -10.91 3.32
C GLU A 5 -13.67 -10.49 4.79
N SER A 6 -13.96 -11.40 5.73
CA SER A 6 -13.79 -11.14 7.18
C SER A 6 -12.30 -11.03 7.55
N LEU A 7 -11.45 -11.85 6.95
CA LEU A 7 -9.99 -11.77 7.12
C LEU A 7 -9.44 -10.46 6.53
N ALA A 8 -9.95 -10.04 5.37
CA ALA A 8 -9.58 -8.77 4.75
C ALA A 8 -9.98 -7.57 5.59
N GLN A 9 -11.18 -7.60 6.17
CA GLN A 9 -11.66 -6.55 7.05
C GLN A 9 -10.80 -6.45 8.32
N GLN A 10 -10.48 -7.58 8.96
CA GLN A 10 -9.59 -7.56 10.13
C GLN A 10 -8.19 -7.06 9.79
N ALA A 11 -7.63 -7.43 8.63
CA ALA A 11 -6.34 -6.92 8.18
C ALA A 11 -6.39 -5.41 7.90
N ALA A 12 -7.47 -4.91 7.30
CA ALA A 12 -7.71 -3.48 7.08
C ALA A 12 -7.86 -2.71 8.40
N GLU A 13 -8.62 -3.25 9.35
CA GLU A 13 -8.79 -2.68 10.69
C GLU A 13 -7.43 -2.56 11.41
N ARG A 14 -6.64 -3.63 11.42
CA ARG A 14 -5.29 -3.62 12.01
C ARG A 14 -4.37 -2.57 11.37
N LEU A 15 -4.45 -2.38 10.05
CA LEU A 15 -3.68 -1.33 9.36
C LEU A 15 -4.15 0.07 9.76
N SER A 16 -5.45 0.27 9.95
CA SER A 16 -6.02 1.57 10.34
C SER A 16 -5.74 1.95 11.80
N GLU A 17 -5.65 0.95 12.69
CA GLU A 17 -5.35 1.14 14.11
C GLU A 17 -3.85 1.31 14.39
N ASP A 18 -2.99 1.02 13.41
CA ASP A 18 -1.55 1.12 13.58
C ASP A 18 -1.04 2.55 13.35
N GLU A 19 -1.20 3.39 14.38
CA GLU A 19 -0.72 4.78 14.36
C GLU A 19 0.79 4.91 14.11
N ALA A 20 1.57 3.85 14.37
CA ALA A 20 3.01 3.86 14.11
C ALA A 20 3.33 3.91 12.60
N LEU A 21 2.36 3.60 11.73
CA LEU A 21 2.48 3.75 10.27
C LEU A 21 2.43 5.19 9.80
N ARG A 22 1.82 6.09 10.57
CA ARG A 22 1.69 7.49 10.20
C ARG A 22 3.05 8.21 10.22
N GLY A 23 3.94 7.85 11.13
CA GLY A 23 5.17 8.61 11.38
C GLY A 23 4.86 10.07 11.71
N ASN A 24 5.58 10.99 11.07
CA ASN A 24 5.38 12.45 11.16
C ASN A 24 4.42 13.01 10.09
N LEU A 25 3.74 12.17 9.31
CA LEU A 25 2.73 12.65 8.36
C LEU A 25 1.53 13.23 9.10
N THR A 26 0.91 14.24 8.48
CA THR A 26 -0.41 14.71 8.92
C THR A 26 -1.47 13.63 8.65
N ASP A 27 -2.61 13.69 9.35
CA ASP A 27 -3.73 12.78 9.07
C ASP A 27 -4.19 12.90 7.61
N GLU A 28 -4.11 14.11 7.07
CA GLU A 28 -4.39 14.41 5.67
C GLU A 28 -3.36 13.81 4.72
N GLY A 29 -2.09 13.76 5.09
CA GLY A 29 -1.04 13.15 4.29
C GLY A 29 -1.00 11.62 4.37
N PHE A 30 -1.45 11.06 5.50
CA PHE A 30 -1.45 9.62 5.74
C PHE A 30 -2.73 8.92 5.27
N SER A 31 -3.89 9.58 5.34
CA SER A 31 -5.18 9.01 4.91
C SER A 31 -5.12 8.36 3.50
N PRO A 32 -4.56 9.02 2.48
CA PRO A 32 -4.40 8.42 1.14
C PRO A 32 -3.59 7.10 1.14
N LEU A 33 -2.53 7.04 1.95
CA LEU A 33 -1.66 5.87 2.04
C LEU A 33 -2.35 4.71 2.75
N LEU A 34 -3.12 5.02 3.78
CA LEU A 34 -3.94 4.04 4.49
C LEU A 34 -5.07 3.51 3.60
N GLU A 35 -5.77 4.37 2.85
CA GLU A 35 -6.81 3.96 1.89
C GLU A 35 -6.24 3.03 0.80
N TRP A 36 -5.08 3.38 0.26
CA TRP A 36 -4.35 2.52 -0.68
C TRP A 36 -4.05 1.14 -0.08
N ALA A 37 -3.58 1.10 1.16
CA ALA A 37 -3.23 -0.14 1.82
C ALA A 37 -4.46 -1.03 2.05
N ILE A 38 -5.56 -0.44 2.52
CA ILE A 38 -6.83 -1.14 2.72
C ILE A 38 -7.33 -1.73 1.40
N GLU A 39 -7.34 -0.94 0.32
CA GLU A 39 -7.75 -1.44 -1.00
C GLU A 39 -6.82 -2.55 -1.53
N ALA A 40 -5.52 -2.45 -1.31
CA ALA A 40 -4.57 -3.50 -1.71
C ALA A 40 -4.87 -4.82 -0.98
N VAL A 41 -5.25 -4.77 0.30
CA VAL A 41 -5.69 -5.93 1.09
C VAL A 41 -6.99 -6.51 0.55
N LEU A 42 -7.98 -5.66 0.25
CA LEU A 42 -9.27 -6.08 -0.30
C LEU A 42 -9.14 -6.72 -1.69
N VAL A 43 -8.29 -6.16 -2.55
CA VAL A 43 -7.99 -6.71 -3.87
C VAL A 43 -7.27 -8.06 -3.74
N TYR A 44 -6.29 -8.17 -2.85
CA TYR A 44 -5.61 -9.43 -2.58
C TYR A 44 -6.60 -10.51 -2.12
N ALA A 45 -7.44 -10.19 -1.13
CA ALA A 45 -8.47 -11.08 -0.60
C ALA A 45 -9.44 -11.59 -1.68
N ARG A 46 -9.94 -10.71 -2.57
CA ARG A 46 -10.85 -11.09 -3.67
C ARG A 46 -10.26 -12.07 -4.68
N ASN A 47 -8.93 -12.15 -4.75
CA ASN A 47 -8.20 -12.99 -5.69
C ASN A 47 -7.43 -14.11 -4.97
N LEU A 48 -7.67 -14.29 -3.67
CA LEU A 48 -6.92 -15.22 -2.85
C LEU A 48 -7.40 -16.66 -3.09
N GLU A 49 -6.66 -17.41 -3.91
CA GLU A 49 -6.85 -18.84 -4.12
C GLU A 49 -5.86 -19.64 -3.26
N SER A 50 -5.99 -19.56 -1.92
CA SER A 50 -5.08 -20.23 -0.98
C SER A 50 -5.78 -21.33 -0.17
N VAL A 51 -5.05 -22.42 0.11
CA VAL A 51 -5.46 -23.48 1.03
C VAL A 51 -5.42 -23.00 2.50
N THR A 52 -4.59 -21.99 2.79
CA THR A 52 -4.52 -21.29 4.09
C THR A 52 -4.73 -19.78 3.92
N PRO A 53 -5.98 -19.32 3.77
CA PRO A 53 -6.28 -17.90 3.52
C PRO A 53 -5.81 -16.96 4.64
N GLU A 54 -5.91 -17.40 5.90
CA GLU A 54 -5.50 -16.63 7.08
C GLU A 54 -3.99 -16.30 7.06
N GLU A 55 -3.13 -17.31 6.90
CA GLU A 55 -1.67 -17.13 6.84
C GLU A 55 -1.26 -16.27 5.63
N ALA A 56 -1.95 -16.43 4.51
CA ALA A 56 -1.69 -15.65 3.30
C ALA A 56 -2.06 -14.17 3.50
N MET A 57 -3.21 -13.89 4.11
CA MET A 57 -3.66 -12.54 4.46
C MET A 57 -2.72 -11.86 5.45
N ASP A 58 -2.33 -12.54 6.52
CA ASP A 58 -1.42 -11.99 7.53
C ASP A 58 -0.03 -11.68 6.95
N SER A 59 0.48 -12.57 6.09
CA SER A 59 1.74 -12.36 5.38
C SER A 59 1.66 -11.15 4.44
N TYR A 60 0.57 -11.03 3.69
CA TYR A 60 0.35 -9.90 2.78
C TYR A 60 0.23 -8.56 3.54
N ALA A 61 -0.60 -8.51 4.59
CA ALA A 61 -0.76 -7.33 5.43
C ALA A 61 0.57 -6.91 6.09
N SER A 62 1.37 -7.88 6.56
CA SER A 62 2.69 -7.61 7.13
C SER A 62 3.68 -7.02 6.13
N ARG A 63 3.66 -7.48 4.87
CA ARG A 63 4.49 -6.91 3.80
C ARG A 63 4.04 -5.50 3.46
N LEU A 64 2.74 -5.29 3.34
CA LEU A 64 2.15 -3.99 3.03
C LEU A 64 2.45 -2.96 4.12
N LYS A 65 2.35 -3.37 5.39
CA LYS A 65 2.77 -2.58 6.55
C LYS A 65 4.21 -2.10 6.40
N ARG A 66 5.12 -2.99 6.02
CA ARG A 66 6.53 -2.66 5.83
C ARG A 66 6.74 -1.66 4.69
N VAL A 67 6.00 -1.79 3.58
CA VAL A 67 6.04 -0.84 2.47
C VAL A 67 5.65 0.56 2.92
N ILE A 68 4.56 0.66 3.69
CA ILE A 68 4.09 1.93 4.25
C ILE A 68 5.18 2.53 5.14
N GLN A 69 5.74 1.76 6.06
CA GLN A 69 6.80 2.22 6.96
C GLN A 69 8.03 2.74 6.20
N GLU A 70 8.48 2.01 5.18
CA GLU A 70 9.63 2.41 4.37
C GLU A 70 9.31 3.65 3.51
N ALA A 71 8.09 3.74 2.96
CA ALA A 71 7.65 4.91 2.19
C ALA A 71 7.55 6.17 3.07
N VAL A 72 6.96 6.06 4.27
CA VAL A 72 6.88 7.15 5.24
C VAL A 72 8.28 7.59 5.68
N ALA A 73 9.15 6.66 6.08
CA ALA A 73 10.52 6.98 6.48
C ALA A 73 11.32 7.66 5.35
N SER A 74 11.08 7.27 4.11
CA SER A 74 11.75 7.86 2.96
C SER A 74 11.25 9.27 2.63
N ALA A 75 9.94 9.52 2.83
CA ALA A 75 9.37 10.85 2.71
C ALA A 75 9.90 11.80 3.80
N GLU A 76 10.00 11.32 5.05
CA GLU A 76 10.54 12.09 6.17
C GLU A 76 12.02 12.48 5.97
N THR A 77 12.81 11.58 5.40
CA THR A 77 14.25 11.80 5.19
C THR A 77 14.57 12.47 3.87
N GLY A 78 13.57 12.62 2.98
CA GLY A 78 13.74 13.10 1.60
C GLY A 78 14.66 12.21 0.75
N LYS A 79 14.96 10.99 1.22
CA LYS A 79 15.87 10.04 0.58
C LYS A 79 15.08 8.82 0.19
N LEU A 80 14.56 8.86 -1.02
CA LEU A 80 14.12 7.66 -1.67
C LEU A 80 14.95 7.44 -2.92
N ASP A 81 16.01 6.65 -2.77
CA ASP A 81 16.96 6.38 -3.85
C ASP A 81 16.40 5.38 -4.88
N ASP A 82 15.52 4.45 -4.48
CA ASP A 82 14.87 3.47 -5.39
C ASP A 82 13.43 3.10 -4.94
N PRO A 83 12.39 3.61 -5.64
CA PRO A 83 11.00 3.24 -5.40
C PRO A 83 10.72 1.74 -5.55
N SER A 84 11.45 1.07 -6.46
CA SER A 84 11.24 -0.34 -6.81
C SER A 84 11.53 -1.26 -5.62
N ALA A 85 12.45 -0.86 -4.74
CA ALA A 85 12.82 -1.60 -3.53
C ALA A 85 11.66 -1.71 -2.53
N LEU A 86 10.71 -0.76 -2.54
CA LEU A 86 9.55 -0.76 -1.66
C LEU A 86 8.58 -1.91 -1.98
N LEU A 87 8.46 -2.27 -3.25
CA LEU A 87 7.53 -3.30 -3.73
C LEU A 87 8.25 -4.59 -4.09
N ASN A 88 9.12 -5.08 -3.20
CA ASN A 88 9.82 -6.36 -3.37
C ASN A 88 8.93 -7.58 -3.03
N PHE A 89 7.66 -7.54 -3.43
CA PHE A 89 6.72 -8.65 -3.33
C PHE A 89 5.66 -8.56 -4.42
N GLU A 90 5.06 -9.70 -4.74
CA GLU A 90 4.02 -9.79 -5.75
C GLU A 90 2.73 -9.11 -5.26
N LEU A 91 2.34 -8.03 -5.95
CA LEU A 91 1.07 -7.37 -5.74
C LEU A 91 0.03 -7.93 -6.71
N VAL A 92 -1.16 -8.19 -6.18
CA VAL A 92 -2.27 -8.66 -7.00
C VAL A 92 -2.95 -7.46 -7.66
N HIS A 93 -3.02 -7.47 -9.00
CA HIS A 93 -3.52 -6.38 -9.85
C HIS A 93 -2.86 -5.01 -9.59
N PRO A 94 -1.53 -4.88 -9.86
CA PRO A 94 -0.78 -3.66 -9.58
C PRO A 94 -1.34 -2.43 -10.31
N GLU A 95 -1.98 -2.60 -11.47
CA GLU A 95 -2.56 -1.49 -12.23
C GLU A 95 -3.84 -0.91 -11.59
N ALA A 96 -4.70 -1.75 -10.99
CA ALA A 96 -5.89 -1.27 -10.27
C ALA A 96 -5.48 -0.45 -9.03
N ILE A 97 -4.45 -0.93 -8.34
CA ILE A 97 -3.82 -0.28 -7.19
C ILE A 97 -3.15 1.04 -7.62
N ARG A 98 -2.46 1.05 -8.77
CA ARG A 98 -1.81 2.24 -9.33
C ARG A 98 -2.79 3.34 -9.73
N GLN A 99 -3.91 2.99 -10.37
CA GLN A 99 -4.93 3.98 -10.73
C GLN A 99 -5.52 4.68 -9.50
N LYS A 100 -5.65 3.97 -8.38
CA LYS A 100 -6.11 4.55 -7.11
C LYS A 100 -5.10 5.55 -6.55
N LEU A 101 -3.80 5.23 -6.57
CA LEU A 101 -2.74 6.18 -6.17
C LEU A 101 -2.76 7.46 -7.02
N ILE A 102 -2.94 7.33 -8.33
CA ILE A 102 -3.04 8.49 -9.24
C ILE A 102 -4.29 9.33 -8.93
N LEU A 103 -5.43 8.70 -8.60
CA LEU A 103 -6.64 9.42 -8.19
C LEU A 103 -6.45 10.18 -6.87
N LEU A 104 -5.64 9.65 -5.95
CA LEU A 104 -5.30 10.32 -4.69
C LEU A 104 -4.43 11.57 -4.93
N GLU A 105 -3.53 11.55 -5.93
CA GLU A 105 -2.76 12.74 -6.33
C GLU A 105 -3.61 13.86 -6.92
N LEU A 106 -4.74 13.51 -7.55
CA LEU A 106 -5.63 14.45 -8.21
C LEU A 106 -6.68 15.06 -7.26
N GLN A 107 -6.89 14.48 -6.08
CA GLN A 107 -7.84 14.97 -5.08
C GLN A 107 -7.10 15.66 -3.93
N LYS A 108 -6.79 16.95 -4.07
CA LYS A 108 -6.65 17.90 -2.94
C LYS A 108 -6.41 19.34 -3.40
N ASP A 109 -7.13 20.28 -2.78
CA ASP A 109 -6.91 21.72 -2.92
C ASP A 109 -5.63 22.21 -2.19
N ASP A 110 -5.09 21.41 -1.26
CA ASP A 110 -3.80 21.63 -0.57
C ASP A 110 -3.13 20.28 -0.21
N PRO A 111 -2.47 19.60 -1.16
CA PRO A 111 -1.91 18.28 -0.90
C PRO A 111 -0.62 18.37 -0.08
N ASP A 112 -0.55 17.58 1.01
CA ASP A 112 0.67 17.40 1.82
C ASP A 112 1.81 16.93 0.91
N ALA A 113 2.90 17.70 0.87
CA ALA A 113 4.03 17.44 -0.03
C ALA A 113 4.64 16.04 0.17
N ASN A 114 4.63 15.53 1.40
CA ASN A 114 5.13 14.19 1.71
C ASN A 114 4.19 13.12 1.17
N ALA A 115 2.87 13.35 1.22
CA ALA A 115 1.88 12.43 0.68
C ALA A 115 1.98 12.31 -0.84
N ILE A 116 2.18 13.43 -1.54
CA ILE A 116 2.43 13.46 -2.99
C ILE A 116 3.72 12.70 -3.33
N GLN A 117 4.76 12.91 -2.52
CA GLN A 117 6.02 12.21 -2.74
C GLN A 117 5.83 10.70 -2.58
N ILE A 118 5.11 10.25 -1.56
CA ILE A 118 4.82 8.83 -1.33
C ILE A 118 3.96 8.24 -2.46
N SER A 119 2.88 8.90 -2.87
CA SER A 119 2.00 8.40 -3.93
C SER A 119 2.73 8.24 -5.25
N ARG A 120 3.59 9.22 -5.59
CA ARG A 120 4.38 9.21 -6.81
C ARG A 120 5.36 8.05 -6.80
N VAL A 121 6.01 7.86 -5.68
CA VAL A 121 6.97 6.79 -5.43
C VAL A 121 6.32 5.42 -5.58
N LEU A 122 5.18 5.19 -4.93
CA LEU A 122 4.45 3.93 -5.05
C LEU A 122 3.96 3.71 -6.49
N THR A 123 3.52 4.76 -7.17
CA THR A 123 3.12 4.72 -8.58
C THR A 123 4.29 4.33 -9.51
N GLU A 124 5.48 4.90 -9.29
CA GLU A 124 6.71 4.57 -10.02
C GLU A 124 7.16 3.13 -9.72
N ALA A 125 7.12 2.70 -8.46
CA ALA A 125 7.44 1.34 -8.05
C ALA A 125 6.52 0.30 -8.72
N LEU A 126 5.21 0.57 -8.79
CA LEU A 126 4.21 -0.29 -9.43
C LEU A 126 4.43 -0.39 -10.94
N ALA A 127 4.80 0.71 -11.59
CA ALA A 127 5.12 0.74 -13.01
C ALA A 127 6.36 -0.12 -13.30
N ASN A 128 7.41 0.00 -12.49
CA ASN A 128 8.64 -0.77 -12.65
C ASN A 128 8.39 -2.27 -12.45
N ASN A 129 7.61 -2.66 -11.44
CA ASN A 129 7.33 -4.07 -11.14
C ASN A 129 6.48 -4.75 -12.24
N SER A 130 5.55 -4.01 -12.86
CA SER A 130 4.74 -4.51 -13.99
C SER A 130 5.58 -4.77 -15.26
N THR A 131 6.75 -4.13 -15.37
CA THR A 131 7.64 -4.27 -16.53
C THR A 131 8.53 -5.52 -16.43
N VAL A 132 8.84 -5.98 -15.22
CA VAL A 132 9.72 -7.14 -14.98
C VAL A 132 8.96 -8.47 -15.12
N SER A 133 7.68 -8.52 -14.75
CA SER A 133 6.85 -9.74 -14.84
C SER A 133 6.36 -10.07 -16.27
N SER A 134 6.78 -9.32 -17.29
CA SER A 134 6.38 -9.51 -18.70
C SER A 134 7.44 -10.20 -19.58
N GLN A 135 8.46 -10.85 -18.99
CA GLN A 135 9.50 -11.60 -19.73
C GLN A 135 9.46 -13.11 -19.47
#